data_AF-A0A952NU21-F1
#
_entry.id   AF-A0A952NU21-F1
#
_cell.length_a   1.000
_cell.length_b   1.000
_cell.length_c   1.000
_cell.angle_alpha   90.00
_cell.angle_beta   90.00
_cell.angle_gamma   90.00
#
_symmetry.space_group_name_H-M   'P 1'
#
loop_
_entity.id
_entity.type
_entity.pdbx_description
1 polymer ?
#
loop_
_entity_poly.entity_id
_entity_poly.type
_entity_poly.pdbx_seq_one_letter_code
_entity_poly.pdbx_strand_id
1 'polypeptide(L)'
;MNLLSLVGVLKDPKNRVGAASTAPGTEGLCFWAAPSAEALQAEVAHVTADSRDVKIVDAIHFGAPTGAPGERGGRSVFVAVRGTKVDGHDYLAQVLASGAAAAVVAEESRVQELVRSGKLQISPADPPVVLVPDTRLALDVLARRLFYDPSHRLLCFGVTGTNGKTSSVYLLEHLLTFAKMPTGVLGTINHHLGEKVWESTHTTPDPVRLQSRLNEMKELGAQAIAMEVSSHALDQHRADGVQFNIVLFTNLTRDHLDYHQTEEAYFKAKERLFTELLWSSQKVPLFAVVNTDDAWGRRLRISGRAGLFTIGQNKDADFRFEVLAQDFAGQRFMLHTPLGDFEGELPLIGKHNLYNAVGAIAAVTAAGLSPDRSLLALKNFGGIPGRLQRVPDRLDRYIFVDYAHTPDALENVLRTLNEIRASLQKGAGASSEHPPRILTLFGCGGDRDKGKRPQMAQIAARLSDEIWITSDNPRGEDPAQILREIRAGIPEMPADRVHEDLDRAKAIGHIIRAARPGDVVLIAGKGHEDYQEIQGEKRPFSDVAIAADVLKG
;
A
#
# COMPACT_ATOMS: atom_id res chain seq x y z
N MET A 1 -22.14 24.60 9.94
CA MET A 1 -22.32 24.07 11.28
C MET A 1 -21.27 23.02 11.53
N ASN A 2 -20.40 23.33 12.49
CA ASN A 2 -19.22 22.58 12.88
C ASN A 2 -19.60 21.35 13.74
N LEU A 3 -18.61 20.69 14.33
CA LEU A 3 -18.74 19.61 15.32
C LEU A 3 -19.95 19.69 16.25
N LEU A 4 -20.44 20.88 16.63
CA LEU A 4 -21.63 21.10 17.44
C LEU A 4 -22.90 20.47 16.85
N SER A 5 -22.97 20.24 15.55
CA SER A 5 -24.07 19.53 14.88
C SER A 5 -23.93 18.01 15.01
N LEU A 6 -22.73 17.45 14.83
CA LEU A 6 -22.42 16.04 15.10
C LEU A 6 -22.54 15.72 16.60
N VAL A 7 -21.95 16.56 17.45
CA VAL A 7 -22.12 16.54 18.91
C VAL A 7 -23.57 16.82 19.28
N GLY A 8 -24.32 17.62 18.50
CA GLY A 8 -25.75 17.83 18.66
C GLY A 8 -26.56 16.57 18.38
N VAL A 9 -26.24 15.83 17.31
CA VAL A 9 -26.79 14.50 17.01
C VAL A 9 -26.44 13.50 18.12
N LEU A 10 -25.19 13.51 18.61
CA LEU A 10 -24.74 12.65 19.72
C LEU A 10 -25.31 13.07 21.08
N LYS A 11 -25.73 14.34 21.26
CA LYS A 11 -26.34 14.90 22.47
C LYS A 11 -27.87 14.92 22.45
N ASP A 12 -28.53 14.73 21.29
CA ASP A 12 -29.99 14.81 21.17
C ASP A 12 -30.65 13.68 21.99
N PRO A 13 -31.48 14.01 23.01
CA PRO A 13 -32.17 13.02 23.81
C PRO A 13 -33.08 12.08 23.01
N LYS A 14 -33.54 12.49 21.82
CA LYS A 14 -34.36 11.66 20.93
C LYS A 14 -33.57 10.57 20.20
N ASN A 15 -32.26 10.76 20.08
CA ASN A 15 -31.31 9.80 19.50
C ASN A 15 -30.73 8.85 20.57
N ARG A 16 -31.17 8.97 21.82
CA ARG A 16 -30.85 8.01 22.88
C ARG A 16 -31.74 6.78 22.72
N VAL A 17 -31.17 5.68 22.26
CA VAL A 17 -31.83 4.38 22.31
C VAL A 17 -31.15 3.54 23.39
N GLY A 18 -31.82 3.41 24.54
CA GLY A 18 -31.34 2.65 25.70
C GLY A 18 -31.41 3.45 27.00
N ALA A 19 -31.83 2.79 28.08
CA ALA A 19 -31.85 3.39 29.42
C ALA A 19 -30.44 3.85 29.82
N ALA A 20 -30.33 4.99 30.50
CA ALA A 20 -29.09 5.37 31.18
C ALA A 20 -28.62 4.19 32.04
N SER A 21 -27.31 3.90 32.04
CA SER A 21 -26.77 2.85 32.91
C SER A 21 -27.22 3.11 34.35
N THR A 22 -27.78 2.08 34.97
CA THR A 22 -28.22 2.10 36.37
C THR A 22 -27.07 1.80 37.34
N ALA A 23 -25.84 1.62 36.85
CA ALA A 23 -24.67 1.38 37.67
C ALA A 23 -24.15 2.69 38.31
N PRO A 24 -23.89 2.70 39.64
CA PRO A 24 -23.37 3.88 40.35
C PRO A 24 -22.08 4.42 39.70
N GLY A 25 -22.01 5.73 39.45
CA GLY A 25 -20.83 6.38 38.87
C GLY A 25 -20.74 6.35 37.34
N THR A 26 -21.77 5.86 36.65
CA THR A 26 -21.88 5.90 35.17
C THR A 26 -23.02 6.80 34.67
N GLU A 27 -23.55 7.64 35.57
CA GLU A 27 -24.74 8.49 35.37
C GLU A 27 -24.57 9.55 34.24
N GLY A 28 -23.35 9.78 33.77
CA GLY A 28 -23.02 10.65 32.62
C GLY A 28 -22.83 9.92 31.28
N LEU A 29 -22.86 8.59 31.23
CA LEU A 29 -22.70 7.82 29.99
C LEU A 29 -24.00 7.85 29.18
N CYS A 30 -23.94 8.40 27.96
CA CYS A 30 -25.02 8.24 26.99
C CYS A 30 -24.79 6.96 26.19
N PHE A 31 -25.70 6.00 26.38
CA PHE A 31 -25.76 4.77 25.60
C PHE A 31 -26.35 5.09 24.24
N TRP A 32 -25.54 4.95 23.21
CA TRP A 32 -25.98 5.01 21.83
C TRP A 32 -26.10 3.59 21.32
N ALA A 33 -27.28 2.98 21.45
CA ALA A 33 -27.57 1.77 20.69
C ALA A 33 -27.88 2.17 19.24
N ALA A 34 -26.84 2.42 18.44
CA ALA A 34 -26.99 2.25 16.99
C ALA A 34 -27.01 0.75 16.72
N PRO A 35 -28.13 0.15 16.30
CA PRO A 35 -28.17 -1.28 16.00
C PRO A 35 -27.29 -1.64 14.80
N SER A 36 -26.81 -0.65 14.02
CA SER A 36 -25.89 -0.85 12.89
C SER A 36 -25.22 0.46 12.43
N ALA A 37 -24.18 0.36 11.58
CA ALA A 37 -23.50 1.51 10.96
C ALA A 37 -24.44 2.36 10.08
N GLU A 38 -25.48 1.76 9.51
CA GLU A 38 -26.52 2.44 8.71
C GLU A 38 -27.38 3.38 9.57
N ALA A 39 -27.66 3.02 10.82
CA ALA A 39 -28.37 3.89 11.76
C ALA A 39 -27.54 5.13 12.12
N LEU A 40 -26.24 4.94 12.39
CA LEU A 40 -25.29 6.05 12.58
C LEU A 40 -25.20 6.94 11.33
N GLN A 41 -25.19 6.34 10.13
CA GLN A 41 -25.16 7.08 8.87
C GLN A 41 -26.44 7.90 8.63
N ALA A 42 -27.62 7.36 8.97
CA ALA A 42 -28.91 8.05 8.85
C ALA A 42 -29.04 9.23 9.81
N GLU A 43 -28.60 9.08 11.06
CA GLU A 43 -28.69 10.15 12.06
C GLU A 43 -27.70 11.30 11.81
N VAL A 44 -26.53 11.00 11.25
CA VAL A 44 -25.54 12.03 10.87
C VAL A 44 -25.86 12.67 9.50
N ALA A 45 -26.86 12.17 8.75
CA ALA A 45 -27.20 12.63 7.41
C ALA A 45 -27.69 14.10 7.33
N HIS A 46 -28.14 14.68 8.45
CA HIS A 46 -28.67 16.04 8.50
C HIS A 46 -27.63 17.14 8.83
N VAL A 47 -26.36 16.77 9.00
CA VAL A 47 -25.27 17.70 9.36
C VAL A 47 -24.76 18.44 8.12
N THR A 48 -24.95 19.76 8.02
CA THR A 48 -24.44 20.58 6.88
C THR A 48 -23.58 21.80 7.28
N ALA A 49 -22.52 21.99 6.46
CA ALA A 49 -21.80 23.22 6.09
C ALA A 49 -21.21 24.13 7.18
N ASP A 50 -20.11 23.74 7.86
CA ASP A 50 -18.85 24.53 8.01
C ASP A 50 -17.92 23.80 9.03
N SER A 51 -16.90 23.03 8.61
CA SER A 51 -16.10 22.14 9.48
C SER A 51 -14.61 22.47 9.61
N ARG A 52 -14.15 23.64 9.14
CA ARG A 52 -12.72 23.93 8.90
C ARG A 52 -11.77 23.84 10.12
N ASP A 53 -12.28 23.68 11.35
CA ASP A 53 -11.47 23.65 12.59
C ASP A 53 -11.69 22.40 13.48
N VAL A 54 -12.19 21.29 12.92
CA VAL A 54 -12.48 20.05 13.65
C VAL A 54 -11.35 19.03 13.55
N LYS A 55 -10.99 18.38 14.67
CA LYS A 55 -10.05 17.24 14.69
C LYS A 55 -10.70 15.98 15.27
N ILE A 56 -10.65 14.87 14.54
CA ILE A 56 -10.87 13.54 15.11
C ILE A 56 -9.50 12.99 15.51
N VAL A 57 -9.37 12.52 16.74
CA VAL A 57 -8.11 12.00 17.27
C VAL A 57 -8.39 10.60 17.82
N ASP A 58 -7.56 9.63 17.43
CA ASP A 58 -7.53 8.30 18.05
C ASP A 58 -6.32 8.19 18.98
N ALA A 59 -6.28 7.14 19.80
CA ALA A 59 -5.18 6.92 20.76
C ALA A 59 -3.80 6.76 20.11
N ILE A 60 -3.74 6.45 18.80
CA ILE A 60 -2.48 6.30 18.05
C ILE A 60 -1.92 7.68 17.68
N HIS A 61 -2.78 8.67 17.46
CA HIS A 61 -2.42 10.05 17.14
C HIS A 61 -2.49 11.00 18.35
N PHE A 62 -2.93 10.51 19.51
CA PHE A 62 -2.91 11.23 20.79
C PHE A 62 -1.49 11.27 21.43
N GLY A 63 -0.45 11.45 20.60
CA GLY A 63 0.88 11.83 21.07
C GLY A 63 0.78 13.14 21.86
N ALA A 64 1.57 13.25 22.94
CA ALA A 64 1.56 14.32 23.94
C ALA A 64 1.12 15.69 23.40
N PRO A 65 0.26 16.44 24.12
CA PRO A 65 -0.31 17.68 23.64
C PRO A 65 0.80 18.61 23.15
N THR A 66 0.93 18.73 21.83
CA THR A 66 1.84 19.70 21.19
C THR A 66 1.22 21.09 21.14
N GLY A 67 0.03 21.26 21.74
CA GLY A 67 -0.54 22.57 22.01
C GLY A 67 0.08 23.17 23.27
N ALA A 68 0.68 24.35 23.12
CA ALA A 68 0.92 25.24 24.25
C ALA A 68 -0.37 25.35 25.11
N PRO A 69 -0.27 25.47 26.45
CA PRO A 69 -1.44 25.62 27.32
C PRO A 69 -2.25 26.85 26.87
N GLY A 70 -3.37 26.62 26.16
CA GLY A 70 -4.17 27.68 25.58
C GLY A 70 -4.93 27.35 24.29
N GLU A 71 -4.53 26.32 23.53
CA GLU A 71 -5.34 25.85 22.39
C GLU A 71 -6.58 25.08 22.89
N ARG A 72 -7.72 25.78 22.95
CA ARG A 72 -8.99 25.29 23.50
C ARG A 72 -9.42 23.94 22.89
N GLY A 73 -9.40 22.88 23.70
CA GLY A 73 -9.80 21.50 23.35
C GLY A 73 -11.26 21.28 22.93
N GLY A 74 -12.12 22.30 22.96
CA GLY A 74 -13.56 22.18 22.72
C GLY A 74 -14.01 21.84 21.29
N ARG A 75 -13.11 21.37 20.41
CA ARG A 75 -13.38 21.06 18.99
C ARG A 75 -12.84 19.69 18.52
N SER A 76 -12.38 18.84 19.43
CA SER A 76 -11.94 17.48 19.10
C SER A 76 -12.93 16.41 19.55
N VAL A 77 -13.14 15.38 18.72
CA VAL A 77 -13.78 14.12 19.14
C VAL A 77 -12.68 13.08 19.30
N PHE A 78 -12.61 12.47 20.47
CA PHE A 78 -11.72 11.34 20.72
C PHE A 78 -12.45 10.03 20.44
N VAL A 79 -11.81 9.10 19.73
CA VAL A 79 -12.35 7.75 19.52
C VAL A 79 -11.40 6.73 20.14
N ALA A 80 -11.87 6.04 21.18
CA ALA A 80 -11.12 5.03 21.92
C ALA A 80 -11.05 3.72 21.13
N VAL A 81 -10.11 3.65 20.19
CA VAL A 81 -9.83 2.42 19.44
C VAL A 81 -8.86 1.54 20.23
N ARG A 82 -9.21 0.27 20.40
CA ARG A 82 -8.33 -0.73 20.98
C ARG A 82 -7.31 -1.21 19.95
N GLY A 83 -6.05 -0.88 20.16
CA GLY A 83 -4.92 -1.31 19.33
C GLY A 83 -4.29 -2.61 19.81
N THR A 84 -3.26 -3.08 19.09
CA THR A 84 -2.50 -4.30 19.45
C THR A 84 -1.50 -4.07 20.59
N LYS A 85 -1.05 -2.82 20.79
CA LYS A 85 -0.09 -2.44 21.84
C LYS A 85 -0.70 -1.59 22.95
N VAL A 86 -1.76 -0.85 22.63
CA VAL A 86 -2.33 0.20 23.47
C VAL A 86 -3.86 0.15 23.36
N ASP A 87 -4.56 0.26 24.48
CA ASP A 87 -6.01 0.41 24.52
C ASP A 87 -6.38 1.89 24.66
N GLY A 88 -7.12 2.43 23.68
CA GLY A 88 -7.52 3.83 23.69
C GLY A 88 -8.40 4.22 24.88
N HIS A 89 -9.07 3.26 25.53
CA HIS A 89 -9.86 3.53 26.73
C HIS A 89 -9.00 4.02 27.91
N ASP A 90 -7.72 3.66 27.94
CA ASP A 90 -6.80 4.05 29.02
C ASP A 90 -6.52 5.58 29.04
N TYR A 91 -6.81 6.29 27.95
CA TYR A 91 -6.59 7.74 27.83
C TYR A 91 -7.83 8.58 28.16
N LEU A 92 -8.97 7.94 28.50
CA LEU A 92 -10.24 8.66 28.69
C LEU A 92 -10.15 9.77 29.76
N ALA A 93 -9.49 9.50 30.89
CA ALA A 93 -9.34 10.52 31.94
C ALA A 93 -8.57 11.75 31.44
N GLN A 94 -7.49 11.54 30.68
CA GLN A 94 -6.71 12.62 30.09
C GLN A 94 -7.51 13.40 29.04
N VAL A 95 -8.29 12.70 28.22
CA VAL A 95 -9.14 13.29 27.18
C VAL A 95 -10.23 14.18 27.79
N LEU A 96 -10.92 13.71 28.83
CA LEU A 96 -11.95 14.50 29.52
C LEU A 96 -11.34 15.74 30.16
N ALA A 97 -10.20 15.59 30.84
CA ALA A 97 -9.47 16.72 31.43
C ALA A 97 -8.98 17.74 30.39
N SER A 98 -8.65 17.30 29.17
CA SER A 98 -8.23 18.19 28.08
C SER A 98 -9.36 19.05 27.49
N GLY A 99 -10.62 18.78 27.87
CA GLY A 99 -11.79 19.51 27.38
C GLY A 99 -12.20 19.15 25.96
N ALA A 100 -11.99 17.89 25.54
CA ALA A 100 -12.51 17.38 24.27
C ALA A 100 -14.02 17.63 24.13
N ALA A 101 -14.55 17.70 22.92
CA ALA A 101 -15.98 17.95 22.72
C ALA A 101 -16.85 16.72 23.02
N ALA A 102 -16.31 15.52 22.81
CA ALA A 102 -16.88 14.22 23.16
C ALA A 102 -15.79 13.13 23.10
N ALA A 103 -16.04 12.01 23.79
CA ALA A 103 -15.29 10.76 23.63
C ALA A 103 -16.23 9.65 23.14
N VAL A 104 -15.78 8.83 22.20
CA VAL A 104 -16.51 7.67 21.66
C VAL A 104 -15.79 6.41 22.11
N VAL A 105 -16.51 5.49 22.73
CA VAL A 105 -15.97 4.29 23.39
C VAL A 105 -16.76 3.05 22.99
N ALA A 106 -16.16 1.88 23.13
CA ALA A 106 -16.83 0.59 23.00
C ALA A 106 -16.64 -0.19 24.32
N GLU A 107 -17.11 -1.44 24.37
CA GLU A 107 -16.90 -2.35 25.51
C GLU A 107 -17.33 -1.72 26.86
N GLU A 108 -18.64 -1.63 27.12
CA GLU A 108 -19.16 -1.03 28.35
C GLU A 108 -18.48 -1.55 29.63
N SER A 109 -18.20 -2.86 29.69
CA SER A 109 -17.52 -3.51 30.80
C SER A 109 -16.13 -2.91 31.06
N ARG A 110 -15.38 -2.53 30.02
CA ARG A 110 -14.06 -1.90 30.12
C ARG A 110 -14.17 -0.50 30.72
N VAL A 111 -15.13 0.29 30.26
CA VAL A 111 -15.39 1.63 30.81
C VAL A 111 -15.77 1.52 32.29
N GLN A 112 -16.66 0.59 32.64
CA GLN A 112 -17.05 0.35 34.03
C GLN A 112 -15.87 -0.11 34.90
N GLU A 113 -14.95 -0.93 34.39
CA GLU A 113 -13.73 -1.33 35.09
C GLU A 113 -12.83 -0.12 35.41
N LEU A 114 -12.65 0.79 34.45
CA LEU A 114 -11.88 2.02 34.66
C LEU A 114 -12.50 2.92 35.72
N VAL A 115 -13.84 3.01 35.76
CA VAL A 115 -14.57 3.76 36.80
C VAL A 115 -14.40 3.10 38.17
N ARG A 116 -14.64 1.79 38.29
CA ARG A 116 -14.51 1.06 39.57
C ARG A 116 -13.10 1.09 40.14
N SER A 117 -12.08 1.06 39.28
CA SER A 117 -10.67 1.12 39.68
C SER A 117 -10.19 2.53 40.04
N GLY A 118 -11.05 3.55 39.90
CA GLY A 118 -10.70 4.95 40.16
C GLY A 118 -9.81 5.59 39.10
N LYS A 119 -9.53 4.87 37.99
CA LYS A 119 -8.73 5.38 36.86
C LYS A 119 -9.51 6.34 35.97
N LEU A 120 -10.84 6.32 36.03
CA LEU A 120 -11.73 7.22 35.32
C LEU A 120 -12.80 7.77 36.27
N GLN A 121 -12.97 9.08 36.29
CA GLN A 121 -14.06 9.76 36.98
C GLN A 121 -14.84 10.54 35.92
N ILE A 122 -16.17 10.37 35.90
CA ILE A 122 -17.05 11.06 34.96
C ILE A 122 -18.09 11.82 35.78
N SER A 123 -18.16 13.12 35.57
CA SER A 123 -19.14 14.02 36.16
C SER A 123 -20.10 14.56 35.09
N PRO A 124 -21.29 15.05 35.47
CA PRO A 124 -22.21 15.70 34.52
C PRO A 124 -21.65 16.95 33.84
N ALA A 125 -20.55 17.52 34.35
CA ALA A 125 -19.87 18.68 33.79
C ALA A 125 -18.83 18.31 32.71
N ASP A 126 -18.48 17.02 32.62
CA ASP A 126 -17.48 16.53 31.66
C ASP A 126 -18.04 16.43 30.22
N PRO A 127 -17.16 16.36 29.21
CA PRO A 127 -17.56 16.03 27.86
C PRO A 127 -18.37 14.72 27.78
N PRO A 128 -19.38 14.63 26.89
CA PRO A 128 -20.12 13.39 26.71
C PRO A 128 -19.21 12.22 26.34
N VAL A 129 -19.42 11.10 27.00
CA VAL A 129 -18.84 9.80 26.63
C VAL A 129 -19.95 8.97 25.98
N VAL A 130 -19.75 8.65 24.71
CA VAL A 130 -20.72 7.97 23.85
C VAL A 130 -20.27 6.53 23.65
N LEU A 131 -21.08 5.58 24.14
CA LEU A 131 -20.85 4.16 23.91
C LEU A 131 -21.39 3.75 22.54
N VAL A 132 -20.58 3.08 21.75
CA VAL A 132 -20.93 2.46 20.46
C VAL A 132 -20.60 0.97 20.47
N PRO A 133 -21.23 0.16 19.59
CA PRO A 133 -20.89 -1.26 19.47
C PRO A 133 -19.45 -1.51 19.00
N ASP A 134 -18.94 -0.65 18.10
CA ASP A 134 -17.61 -0.78 17.52
C ASP A 134 -17.00 0.61 17.24
N THR A 135 -15.90 0.92 17.92
CA THR A 135 -15.20 2.21 17.77
C THR A 135 -14.44 2.34 16.45
N ARG A 136 -14.06 1.24 15.78
CA ARG A 136 -13.40 1.28 14.47
C ARG A 136 -14.40 1.68 13.39
N LEU A 137 -15.58 1.06 13.39
CA LEU A 137 -16.66 1.45 12.49
C LEU A 137 -17.13 2.88 12.75
N ALA A 138 -17.26 3.27 14.03
CA ALA A 138 -17.59 4.65 14.37
C ALA A 138 -16.52 5.64 13.86
N LEU A 139 -15.23 5.32 14.03
CA LEU A 139 -14.13 6.15 13.53
C LEU A 139 -14.23 6.37 12.02
N ASP A 140 -14.51 5.32 11.25
CA ASP A 140 -14.67 5.41 9.80
C ASP A 140 -15.86 6.29 9.40
N VAL A 141 -17.03 6.08 10.00
CA VAL A 141 -18.23 6.89 9.72
C VAL A 141 -17.99 8.36 10.06
N LEU A 142 -17.37 8.63 11.22
CA LEU A 142 -17.03 9.99 11.65
C LEU A 142 -16.03 10.65 10.71
N ALA A 143 -14.97 9.93 10.31
CA ALA A 143 -13.98 10.43 9.36
C ALA A 143 -14.61 10.77 8.01
N ARG A 144 -15.43 9.86 7.47
CA ARG A 144 -16.11 10.07 6.18
C ARG A 144 -16.97 11.34 6.19
N ARG A 145 -17.70 11.56 7.28
CA ARG A 145 -18.55 12.75 7.48
C ARG A 145 -17.74 14.03 7.68
N LEU A 146 -16.63 13.95 8.42
CA LEU A 146 -15.73 15.09 8.62
C LEU A 146 -15.21 15.67 7.30
N PHE A 147 -14.90 14.79 6.35
CA PHE A 147 -14.33 15.15 5.05
C PHE A 147 -15.35 15.16 3.90
N TYR A 148 -16.65 15.18 4.23
CA TYR A 148 -17.74 15.32 3.27
C TYR A 148 -17.78 14.23 2.19
N ASP A 149 -17.66 12.98 2.62
CA ASP A 149 -17.86 11.80 1.77
C ASP A 149 -17.04 11.87 0.45
N PRO A 150 -15.71 12.12 0.49
CA PRO A 150 -14.92 12.54 -0.67
C PRO A 150 -14.93 11.51 -1.81
N SER A 151 -14.97 10.23 -1.46
CA SER A 151 -15.02 9.12 -2.43
C SER A 151 -16.28 9.13 -3.30
N HIS A 152 -17.39 9.76 -2.89
CA HIS A 152 -18.59 9.87 -3.75
C HIS A 152 -18.31 10.65 -5.04
N ARG A 153 -17.33 11.56 -5.04
CA ARG A 153 -16.98 12.40 -6.20
C ARG A 153 -15.81 11.87 -7.03
N LEU A 154 -15.20 10.74 -6.63
CA LEU A 154 -13.98 10.19 -7.23
C LEU A 154 -14.22 8.80 -7.78
N LEU A 155 -13.79 8.48 -9.01
CA LEU A 155 -13.79 7.10 -9.49
C LEU A 155 -12.78 6.25 -8.68
N CYS A 156 -13.25 5.37 -7.81
CA CYS A 156 -12.38 4.68 -6.84
C CYS A 156 -12.07 3.23 -7.25
N PHE A 157 -10.79 2.92 -7.40
CA PHE A 157 -10.24 1.59 -7.63
C PHE A 157 -9.55 1.06 -6.37
N GLY A 158 -9.95 -0.12 -5.91
CA GLY A 158 -9.33 -0.78 -4.75
C GLY A 158 -8.60 -2.06 -5.17
N VAL A 159 -7.31 -2.18 -4.86
CA VAL A 159 -6.53 -3.39 -5.18
C VAL A 159 -6.14 -4.14 -3.92
N THR A 160 -6.49 -5.42 -3.85
CA THR A 160 -6.03 -6.32 -2.78
C THR A 160 -5.41 -7.60 -3.31
N GLY A 161 -4.70 -8.28 -2.42
CA GLY A 161 -3.93 -9.50 -2.68
C GLY A 161 -2.65 -9.54 -1.85
N THR A 162 -1.92 -10.65 -1.90
CA THR A 162 -0.60 -10.74 -1.24
C THR A 162 0.40 -9.89 -2.01
N ASN A 163 0.58 -10.16 -3.30
CA ASN A 163 1.56 -9.48 -4.16
C ASN A 163 0.88 -8.70 -5.29
N GLY A 164 1.59 -7.70 -5.83
CA GLY A 164 1.15 -6.96 -7.03
C GLY A 164 0.22 -5.76 -6.78
N LYS A 165 -0.16 -5.47 -5.53
CA LYS A 165 -1.02 -4.30 -5.19
C LYS A 165 -0.43 -2.99 -5.70
N THR A 166 0.81 -2.68 -5.30
CA THR A 166 1.53 -1.48 -5.73
C THR A 166 1.67 -1.43 -7.26
N SER A 167 2.08 -2.54 -7.88
CA SER A 167 2.22 -2.63 -9.35
C SER A 167 0.92 -2.28 -10.06
N SER A 168 -0.20 -2.90 -9.66
CA SER A 168 -1.51 -2.67 -10.25
C SER A 168 -2.00 -1.24 -10.03
N VAL A 169 -1.76 -0.64 -8.86
CA VAL A 169 -2.16 0.75 -8.58
C VAL A 169 -1.41 1.75 -9.47
N TYR A 170 -0.10 1.57 -9.67
CA TYR A 170 0.68 2.43 -10.59
C TYR A 170 0.30 2.20 -12.06
N LEU A 171 -0.03 0.96 -12.44
CA LEU A 171 -0.56 0.67 -13.77
C LEU A 171 -1.92 1.35 -13.99
N LEU A 172 -2.83 1.27 -13.01
CA LEU A 172 -4.13 1.97 -13.05
C LEU A 172 -3.94 3.49 -13.21
N GLU A 173 -3.07 4.09 -12.41
CA GLU A 173 -2.74 5.51 -12.50
C GLU A 173 -2.23 5.89 -13.90
N HIS A 174 -1.29 5.12 -14.45
CA HIS A 174 -0.72 5.38 -15.77
C HIS A 174 -1.78 5.31 -16.89
N LEU A 175 -2.61 4.26 -16.86
CA LEU A 175 -3.68 4.06 -17.86
C LEU A 175 -4.73 5.18 -17.79
N LEU A 176 -5.15 5.57 -16.59
CA LEU A 176 -6.14 6.62 -16.37
C LEU A 176 -5.58 8.01 -16.70
N THR A 177 -4.32 8.29 -16.34
CA THR A 177 -3.63 9.53 -16.67
C THR A 177 -3.46 9.69 -18.17
N PHE A 178 -3.12 8.61 -18.88
CA PHE A 178 -3.10 8.60 -20.35
C PHE A 178 -4.48 8.95 -20.94
N ALA A 179 -5.56 8.49 -20.31
CA ALA A 179 -6.94 8.85 -20.65
C ALA A 179 -7.35 10.26 -20.19
N LYS A 180 -6.40 11.10 -19.74
CA LYS A 180 -6.63 12.47 -19.25
C LYS A 180 -7.54 12.53 -18.01
N MET A 181 -7.50 11.50 -17.19
CA MET A 181 -8.18 11.43 -15.90
C MET A 181 -7.14 11.55 -14.78
N PRO A 182 -6.97 12.73 -14.16
CA PRO A 182 -6.03 12.90 -13.05
C PRO A 182 -6.35 11.92 -11.93
N THR A 183 -5.39 11.06 -11.60
CA THR A 183 -5.59 9.93 -10.69
C THR A 183 -4.69 10.08 -9.48
N GLY A 184 -5.28 10.05 -8.29
CA GLY A 184 -4.52 9.98 -7.05
C GLY A 184 -4.14 8.54 -6.71
N VAL A 185 -2.92 8.32 -6.25
CA VAL A 185 -2.43 7.03 -5.78
C VAL A 185 -2.33 7.04 -4.26
N LEU A 186 -2.83 5.99 -3.61
CA LEU A 186 -2.57 5.72 -2.20
C LEU A 186 -2.00 4.32 -2.03
N GLY A 187 -0.76 4.20 -1.57
CA GLY A 187 -0.15 2.89 -1.37
C GLY A 187 1.09 2.90 -0.48
N THR A 188 1.85 1.82 -0.59
CA THR A 188 2.99 1.52 0.28
C THR A 188 4.16 2.49 0.04
N ILE A 189 4.41 2.89 -1.20
CA ILE A 189 5.55 3.76 -1.56
C ILE A 189 5.30 5.19 -1.06
N ASN A 190 4.15 5.76 -1.42
CA ASN A 190 3.74 7.10 -1.06
C ASN A 190 2.24 7.26 -1.36
N HIS A 191 1.71 8.43 -1.04
CA HIS A 191 0.52 8.93 -1.71
C HIS A 191 0.94 10.03 -2.68
N HIS A 192 0.33 10.11 -3.86
CA HIS A 192 0.64 11.20 -4.78
C HIS A 192 -0.51 11.53 -5.74
N LEU A 193 -0.45 12.74 -6.29
CA LEU A 193 -1.29 13.21 -7.39
C LEU A 193 -0.46 14.17 -8.24
N GLY A 194 -0.11 13.76 -9.45
CA GLY A 194 0.85 14.48 -10.28
C GLY A 194 2.18 14.65 -9.53
N GLU A 195 2.69 15.88 -9.43
CA GLU A 195 3.95 16.18 -8.75
C GLU A 195 3.84 16.25 -7.23
N LYS A 196 2.61 16.31 -6.67
CA LYS A 196 2.43 16.43 -5.22
C LYS A 196 2.52 15.05 -4.58
N VAL A 197 3.50 14.88 -3.69
CA VAL A 197 3.79 13.63 -2.98
C VAL A 197 3.62 13.83 -1.49
N TRP A 198 3.04 12.84 -0.82
CA TRP A 198 2.97 12.73 0.63
C TRP A 198 3.54 11.39 1.09
N GLU A 199 4.26 11.42 2.20
CA GLU A 199 4.82 10.21 2.80
C GLU A 199 3.70 9.26 3.25
N SER A 200 3.94 7.96 3.03
CA SER A 200 3.07 6.87 3.49
C SER A 200 3.68 6.23 4.73
N THR A 201 2.91 6.08 5.81
CA THR A 201 3.33 5.35 7.00
C THR A 201 2.78 3.92 7.03
N HIS A 202 1.76 3.63 6.23
CA HIS A 202 1.09 2.35 6.13
C HIS A 202 0.56 2.17 4.70
N THR A 203 0.55 0.94 4.18
CA THR A 203 -0.04 0.63 2.86
C THR A 203 -1.46 1.17 2.69
N THR A 204 -2.27 1.10 3.74
CA THR A 204 -3.59 1.74 3.81
C THR A 204 -3.68 2.50 5.15
N PRO A 205 -3.84 3.84 5.13
CA PRO A 205 -3.90 4.67 6.34
C PRO A 205 -5.10 4.36 7.23
N ASP A 206 -5.13 4.92 8.44
CA ASP A 206 -6.32 4.97 9.29
C ASP A 206 -7.46 5.77 8.61
N PRO A 207 -8.73 5.60 9.03
CA PRO A 207 -9.85 6.26 8.37
C PRO A 207 -9.75 7.78 8.30
N VAL A 208 -9.23 8.44 9.35
CA VAL A 208 -9.16 9.92 9.39
C VAL A 208 -8.15 10.40 8.36
N ARG A 209 -6.95 9.83 8.33
CA ARG A 209 -5.92 10.17 7.35
C ARG A 209 -6.33 9.78 5.94
N LEU A 210 -7.00 8.64 5.76
CA LEU A 210 -7.50 8.18 4.47
C LEU A 210 -8.53 9.17 3.90
N GLN A 211 -9.58 9.49 4.65
CA GLN A 211 -10.64 10.39 4.20
C GLN A 211 -10.11 11.82 3.98
N SER A 212 -9.20 12.29 4.84
CA SER A 212 -8.48 13.56 4.65
C SER A 212 -7.70 13.59 3.34
N ARG A 213 -6.93 12.53 3.06
CA ARG A 213 -6.12 12.40 1.84
C ARG A 213 -6.99 12.38 0.59
N LEU A 214 -8.11 11.64 0.61
CA LEU A 214 -9.07 11.61 -0.48
C LEU A 214 -9.69 12.99 -0.73
N ASN A 215 -10.03 13.74 0.33
CA ASN A 215 -10.55 15.08 0.20
C ASN A 215 -9.50 16.05 -0.38
N GLU A 216 -8.26 16.00 0.10
CA GLU A 216 -7.17 16.85 -0.43
C GLU A 216 -6.91 16.55 -1.91
N MET A 217 -6.88 15.27 -2.32
CA MET A 217 -6.73 14.89 -3.73
C MET A 217 -7.89 15.37 -4.59
N LYS A 218 -9.13 15.24 -4.12
CA LYS A 218 -10.34 15.76 -4.79
C LYS A 218 -10.25 17.27 -4.98
N GLU A 219 -9.86 18.02 -3.95
CA GLU A 219 -9.72 19.48 -4.00
C GLU A 219 -8.61 19.93 -4.98
N LEU A 220 -7.58 19.11 -5.15
CA LEU A 220 -6.52 19.30 -6.13
C LEU A 220 -6.91 18.85 -7.55
N GLY A 221 -8.14 18.41 -7.77
CA GLY A 221 -8.68 18.07 -9.09
C GLY A 221 -8.52 16.61 -9.51
N ALA A 222 -8.23 15.69 -8.57
CA ALA A 222 -8.32 14.26 -8.86
C ALA A 222 -9.74 13.89 -9.34
N GLN A 223 -9.81 13.07 -10.37
CA GLN A 223 -11.06 12.48 -10.89
C GLN A 223 -11.17 11.00 -10.53
N ALA A 224 -10.03 10.33 -10.35
CA ALA A 224 -9.97 8.94 -9.93
C ALA A 224 -8.99 8.74 -8.77
N ILE A 225 -9.13 7.61 -8.10
CA ILE A 225 -8.22 7.13 -7.07
C ILE A 225 -7.90 5.67 -7.34
N ALA A 226 -6.61 5.33 -7.37
CA ALA A 226 -6.15 3.96 -7.32
C ALA A 226 -5.48 3.72 -5.95
N MET A 227 -6.00 2.79 -5.17
CA MET A 227 -5.48 2.55 -3.82
C MET A 227 -5.21 1.09 -3.51
N GLU A 228 -4.13 0.87 -2.76
CA GLU A 228 -3.82 -0.42 -2.15
C GLU A 228 -4.71 -0.63 -0.92
N VAL A 229 -5.42 -1.75 -0.89
CA VAL A 229 -6.32 -2.14 0.21
C VAL A 229 -5.75 -3.39 0.88
N SER A 230 -4.98 -3.20 1.94
CA SER A 230 -4.34 -4.30 2.67
C SER A 230 -5.36 -5.15 3.45
N SER A 231 -5.03 -6.41 3.74
CA SER A 231 -5.88 -7.27 4.59
C SER A 231 -6.04 -6.70 6.00
N HIS A 232 -4.98 -6.13 6.56
CA HIS A 232 -5.01 -5.43 7.85
C HIS A 232 -6.01 -4.27 7.83
N ALA A 233 -6.05 -3.51 6.74
CA ALA A 233 -6.96 -2.38 6.61
C ALA A 233 -8.41 -2.82 6.51
N LEU A 234 -8.69 -3.90 5.77
CA LEU A 234 -10.02 -4.48 5.70
C LEU A 234 -10.43 -5.00 7.08
N ASP A 235 -9.64 -5.88 7.68
CA ASP A 235 -9.90 -6.44 9.01
C ASP A 235 -10.09 -5.36 10.10
N GLN A 236 -9.37 -4.24 10.01
CA GLN A 236 -9.46 -3.12 10.96
C GLN A 236 -10.45 -2.02 10.54
N HIS A 237 -11.25 -2.25 9.50
CA HIS A 237 -12.28 -1.31 9.02
C HIS A 237 -11.74 0.06 8.59
N ARG A 238 -10.48 0.12 8.14
CA ARG A 238 -9.82 1.40 7.78
C ARG A 238 -10.33 2.02 6.48
N ALA A 239 -10.92 1.20 5.60
CA ALA A 239 -11.33 1.59 4.25
C ALA A 239 -12.84 1.48 4.02
N ASP A 240 -13.63 1.19 5.06
CA ASP A 240 -15.07 0.90 4.95
C ASP A 240 -15.88 2.11 4.45
N GLY A 241 -15.39 3.33 4.71
CA GLY A 241 -16.00 4.58 4.28
C GLY A 241 -15.65 4.97 2.84
N VAL A 242 -14.87 4.16 2.12
CA VAL A 242 -14.54 4.40 0.71
C VAL A 242 -15.59 3.73 -0.17
N GLN A 243 -16.23 4.53 -1.02
CA GLN A 243 -17.19 4.04 -1.99
C GLN A 243 -16.46 3.60 -3.27
N PHE A 244 -16.18 2.31 -3.39
CA PHE A 244 -15.46 1.75 -4.54
C PHE A 244 -16.35 1.61 -5.78
N ASN A 245 -15.76 1.83 -6.94
CA ASN A 245 -16.35 1.50 -8.24
C ASN A 245 -15.86 0.14 -8.70
N ILE A 246 -14.55 -0.07 -8.70
CA ILE A 246 -13.93 -1.26 -9.25
C ILE A 246 -12.92 -1.79 -8.23
N VAL A 247 -12.96 -3.10 -7.97
CA VAL A 247 -12.02 -3.76 -7.06
C VAL A 247 -11.30 -4.90 -7.77
N LEU A 248 -10.00 -5.05 -7.50
CA LEU A 248 -9.12 -6.01 -8.15
C LEU A 248 -8.49 -6.96 -7.12
N PHE A 249 -8.64 -8.26 -7.33
CA PHE A 249 -7.94 -9.30 -6.58
C PHE A 249 -6.77 -9.84 -7.42
N THR A 250 -5.55 -9.69 -6.92
CA THR A 250 -4.34 -10.13 -7.64
C THR A 250 -3.99 -11.60 -7.39
N ASN A 251 -3.79 -12.01 -6.14
CA ASN A 251 -3.43 -13.37 -5.72
C ASN A 251 -3.47 -13.49 -4.19
N LEU A 252 -3.40 -14.72 -3.68
CA LEU A 252 -3.14 -14.98 -2.27
C LEU A 252 -2.13 -16.11 -2.08
N THR A 253 -1.00 -15.76 -1.48
CA THR A 253 0.03 -16.68 -0.98
C THR A 253 0.22 -16.47 0.52
N ARG A 254 0.84 -17.45 1.20
CA ARG A 254 1.14 -17.40 2.64
C ARG A 254 1.92 -16.13 3.00
N ASP A 255 1.29 -15.27 3.79
CA ASP A 255 1.85 -14.03 4.34
C ASP A 255 0.98 -13.58 5.53
N HIS A 256 1.50 -12.70 6.38
CA HIS A 256 0.77 -12.07 7.51
C HIS A 256 0.07 -13.03 8.48
N LEU A 257 0.54 -14.28 8.60
CA LEU A 257 -0.04 -15.28 9.52
C LEU A 257 0.28 -15.00 10.98
N ASP A 258 1.28 -14.17 11.27
CA ASP A 258 1.54 -13.58 12.58
C ASP A 258 0.36 -12.74 13.09
N TYR A 259 -0.39 -12.12 12.17
CA TYR A 259 -1.59 -11.37 12.47
C TYR A 259 -2.87 -12.20 12.29
N HIS A 260 -3.07 -12.79 11.10
CA HIS A 260 -4.33 -13.47 10.73
C HIS A 260 -4.44 -14.89 11.31
N GLN A 261 -3.35 -15.46 11.83
CA GLN A 261 -3.24 -16.82 12.38
C GLN A 261 -3.42 -17.95 11.36
N THR A 262 -4.35 -17.82 10.41
CA THR A 262 -4.67 -18.81 9.37
C THR A 262 -4.82 -18.19 7.99
N GLU A 263 -4.54 -18.95 6.93
CA GLU A 263 -4.74 -18.50 5.55
C GLU A 263 -6.21 -18.22 5.23
N GLU A 264 -7.14 -18.97 5.84
CA GLU A 264 -8.58 -18.77 5.65
C GLU A 264 -9.03 -17.41 6.24
N ALA A 265 -8.57 -17.06 7.45
CA ALA A 265 -8.84 -15.75 8.03
C ALA A 265 -8.24 -14.61 7.18
N TYR A 266 -7.01 -14.79 6.70
CA TYR A 266 -6.36 -13.85 5.79
C TYR A 266 -7.12 -13.66 4.48
N PHE A 267 -7.63 -14.76 3.89
CA PHE A 267 -8.49 -14.72 2.72
C PHE A 267 -9.81 -14.01 3.01
N LYS A 268 -10.48 -14.34 4.12
CA LYS A 268 -11.74 -13.72 4.52
C LYS A 268 -11.61 -12.22 4.71
N ALA A 269 -10.51 -11.75 5.30
CA ALA A 269 -10.23 -10.32 5.40
C ALA A 269 -10.20 -9.63 4.02
N LYS A 270 -9.59 -10.26 3.00
CA LYS A 270 -9.57 -9.71 1.62
C LYS A 270 -10.91 -9.83 0.92
N GLU A 271 -11.63 -10.92 1.13
CA GLU A 271 -12.95 -11.19 0.52
C GLU A 271 -13.95 -10.07 0.86
N ARG A 272 -13.86 -9.47 2.06
CA ARG A 272 -14.70 -8.33 2.48
C ARG A 272 -14.71 -7.17 1.48
N LEU A 273 -13.61 -6.91 0.77
CA LEU A 273 -13.57 -5.86 -0.25
C LEU A 273 -14.61 -6.10 -1.37
N PHE A 274 -14.86 -7.37 -1.71
CA PHE A 274 -15.72 -7.78 -2.82
C PHE A 274 -17.16 -8.10 -2.38
N THR A 275 -17.33 -8.58 -1.14
CA THR A 275 -18.64 -8.99 -0.61
C THR A 275 -19.34 -7.88 0.16
N GLU A 276 -18.60 -7.04 0.89
CA GLU A 276 -19.16 -6.02 1.77
C GLU A 276 -18.98 -4.62 1.19
N LEU A 277 -17.73 -4.20 0.97
CA LEU A 277 -17.42 -2.81 0.59
C LEU A 277 -17.88 -2.49 -0.84
N LEU A 278 -17.67 -3.42 -1.79
CA LEU A 278 -18.21 -3.25 -3.15
C LEU A 278 -19.75 -3.33 -3.16
N TRP A 279 -20.36 -4.14 -2.29
CA TRP A 279 -21.82 -4.27 -2.18
C TRP A 279 -22.46 -3.00 -1.60
N SER A 280 -21.87 -2.43 -0.56
CA SER A 280 -22.36 -1.23 0.13
C SER A 280 -22.15 0.05 -0.69
N SER A 281 -21.34 -0.01 -1.75
CA SER A 281 -21.15 1.10 -2.67
C SER A 281 -22.45 1.47 -3.38
N GLN A 282 -22.73 2.78 -3.40
CA GLN A 282 -23.85 3.38 -4.14
C GLN A 282 -23.43 3.86 -5.53
N LYS A 283 -22.16 3.63 -5.91
CA LYS A 283 -21.61 4.14 -7.17
C LYS A 283 -21.96 3.21 -8.33
N VAL A 284 -21.81 3.73 -9.55
CA VAL A 284 -21.82 2.97 -10.79
C VAL A 284 -20.67 3.48 -11.68
N PRO A 285 -20.03 2.63 -12.47
CA PRO A 285 -20.19 1.17 -12.52
C PRO A 285 -19.65 0.48 -11.25
N LEU A 286 -20.12 -0.75 -10.99
CA LEU A 286 -19.62 -1.65 -9.95
C LEU A 286 -19.04 -2.91 -10.60
N PHE A 287 -17.73 -3.15 -10.46
CA PHE A 287 -17.09 -4.34 -11.00
C PHE A 287 -16.08 -4.95 -10.04
N ALA A 288 -16.02 -6.27 -10.04
CA ALA A 288 -14.91 -7.03 -9.50
C ALA A 288 -14.05 -7.57 -10.64
N VAL A 289 -12.74 -7.42 -10.51
CA VAL A 289 -11.75 -8.04 -11.37
C VAL A 289 -10.99 -9.08 -10.55
N VAL A 290 -10.98 -10.33 -10.99
CA VAL A 290 -10.45 -11.45 -10.18
C VAL A 290 -9.50 -12.30 -11.00
N ASN A 291 -8.29 -12.51 -10.48
CA ASN A 291 -7.38 -13.52 -11.00
C ASN A 291 -7.89 -14.93 -10.69
N THR A 292 -8.40 -15.64 -11.70
CA THR A 292 -8.94 -17.00 -11.55
C THR A 292 -7.91 -18.10 -11.79
N ASP A 293 -6.68 -17.76 -12.18
CA ASP A 293 -5.58 -18.75 -12.15
C ASP A 293 -5.14 -19.02 -10.71
N ASP A 294 -5.31 -18.05 -9.81
CA ASP A 294 -5.13 -18.20 -8.37
C ASP A 294 -6.27 -19.03 -7.76
N ALA A 295 -5.91 -20.01 -6.91
CA ALA A 295 -6.87 -20.92 -6.30
C ALA A 295 -7.83 -20.23 -5.31
N TRP A 296 -7.38 -19.18 -4.63
CA TRP A 296 -8.21 -18.37 -3.75
C TRP A 296 -9.10 -17.43 -4.55
N GLY A 297 -8.61 -16.89 -5.66
CA GLY A 297 -9.41 -16.11 -6.60
C GLY A 297 -10.63 -16.87 -7.11
N ARG A 298 -10.48 -18.17 -7.44
CA ARG A 298 -11.62 -19.03 -7.83
C ARG A 298 -12.66 -19.25 -6.72
N ARG A 299 -12.28 -19.07 -5.46
CA ARG A 299 -13.18 -19.23 -4.29
C ARG A 299 -13.86 -17.94 -3.89
N LEU A 300 -13.43 -16.81 -4.45
CA LEU A 300 -13.80 -15.47 -4.00
C LEU A 300 -15.27 -15.19 -4.32
N ARG A 301 -16.04 -14.84 -3.29
CA ARG A 301 -17.44 -14.44 -3.45
C ARG A 301 -17.54 -12.99 -3.86
N ILE A 302 -18.44 -12.70 -4.80
CA ILE A 302 -18.65 -11.36 -5.35
C ILE A 302 -20.05 -10.87 -5.00
N SER A 303 -20.15 -9.59 -4.70
CA SER A 303 -21.42 -8.84 -4.64
C SER A 303 -22.30 -9.12 -5.87
N GLY A 304 -23.55 -9.54 -5.66
CA GLY A 304 -24.50 -9.81 -6.76
C GLY A 304 -24.91 -8.56 -7.57
N ARG A 305 -24.56 -7.35 -7.11
CA ARG A 305 -24.78 -6.09 -7.84
C ARG A 305 -23.64 -5.72 -8.78
N ALA A 306 -22.48 -6.35 -8.63
CA ALA A 306 -21.28 -6.03 -9.40
C ALA A 306 -21.17 -6.91 -10.65
N GLY A 307 -20.69 -6.33 -11.75
CA GLY A 307 -20.16 -7.11 -12.85
C GLY A 307 -18.87 -7.83 -12.43
N LEU A 308 -18.53 -8.92 -13.12
CA LEU A 308 -17.32 -9.68 -12.89
C LEU A 308 -16.51 -9.75 -14.18
N PHE A 309 -15.23 -9.41 -14.10
CA PHE A 309 -14.23 -9.81 -15.08
C PHE A 309 -13.21 -10.74 -14.44
N THR A 310 -12.96 -11.85 -15.10
CA THR A 310 -11.94 -12.80 -14.72
C THR A 310 -10.68 -12.57 -15.55
N ILE A 311 -9.51 -12.67 -14.91
CA ILE A 311 -8.21 -12.54 -15.57
C ILE A 311 -7.42 -13.84 -15.40
N GLY A 312 -6.57 -14.16 -16.37
CA GLY A 312 -5.66 -15.29 -16.25
C GLY A 312 -5.06 -15.74 -17.57
N GLN A 313 -4.55 -16.97 -17.58
CA GLN A 313 -4.12 -17.69 -18.78
C GLN A 313 -5.05 -18.84 -19.13
N ASN A 314 -5.92 -19.23 -18.20
CA ASN A 314 -6.94 -20.24 -18.46
C ASN A 314 -7.90 -19.77 -19.56
N LYS A 315 -8.40 -20.73 -20.36
CA LYS A 315 -9.25 -20.42 -21.51
C LYS A 315 -10.56 -19.75 -21.15
N ASP A 316 -11.04 -19.98 -19.93
CA ASP A 316 -12.32 -19.50 -19.42
C ASP A 316 -12.23 -18.11 -18.78
N ALA A 317 -11.04 -17.50 -18.73
CA ALA A 317 -10.88 -16.13 -18.25
C ALA A 317 -11.35 -15.13 -19.32
N ASP A 318 -12.10 -14.11 -18.91
CA ASP A 318 -12.59 -13.04 -19.79
C ASP A 318 -11.43 -12.28 -20.43
N PHE A 319 -10.44 -11.92 -19.61
CA PHE A 319 -9.20 -11.26 -20.02
C PHE A 319 -8.05 -12.24 -19.90
N ARG A 320 -7.72 -12.88 -21.02
CA ARG A 320 -6.69 -13.91 -21.09
C ARG A 320 -5.47 -13.41 -21.83
N PHE A 321 -4.28 -13.74 -21.35
CA PHE A 321 -3.05 -13.42 -22.07
C PHE A 321 -2.18 -14.63 -22.44
N GLU A 322 -1.54 -14.53 -23.59
CA GLU A 322 -0.52 -15.47 -24.08
C GLU A 322 0.79 -14.71 -24.30
N VAL A 323 1.90 -15.22 -23.76
CA VAL A 323 3.22 -14.60 -23.94
C VAL A 323 3.75 -14.98 -25.31
N LEU A 324 3.97 -13.98 -26.17
CA LEU A 324 4.51 -14.17 -27.52
C LEU A 324 6.03 -14.11 -27.53
N ALA A 325 6.62 -13.21 -26.75
CA ALA A 325 8.06 -13.06 -26.58
C ALA A 325 8.38 -12.36 -25.24
N GLN A 326 9.57 -12.63 -24.70
CA GLN A 326 10.07 -11.96 -23.51
C GLN A 326 11.60 -11.86 -23.58
N ASP A 327 12.11 -10.70 -23.21
CA ASP A 327 13.53 -10.41 -23.01
C ASP A 327 13.71 -9.51 -21.77
N PHE A 328 14.88 -8.90 -21.61
CA PHE A 328 15.13 -7.95 -20.52
C PHE A 328 14.54 -6.55 -20.80
N ALA A 329 14.10 -6.25 -22.02
CA ALA A 329 13.40 -5.01 -22.33
C ALA A 329 11.93 -5.06 -21.94
N GLY A 330 11.31 -6.24 -21.98
CA GLY A 330 9.93 -6.44 -21.56
C GLY A 330 9.30 -7.71 -22.13
N GLN A 331 7.98 -7.65 -22.29
CA GLN A 331 7.15 -8.77 -22.74
C GLN A 331 6.24 -8.31 -23.91
N ARG A 332 6.14 -9.14 -24.96
CA ARG A 332 5.06 -9.05 -25.96
C ARG A 332 4.05 -10.15 -25.70
N PHE A 333 2.77 -9.81 -25.80
CA PHE A 333 1.70 -10.73 -25.47
C PHE A 333 0.48 -10.53 -26.36
N MET A 334 -0.28 -11.59 -26.57
CA MET A 334 -1.65 -11.52 -27.09
C MET A 334 -2.60 -11.37 -25.92
N LEU A 335 -3.52 -10.41 -25.99
CA LEU A 335 -4.59 -10.17 -25.03
C LEU A 335 -5.93 -10.50 -25.67
N HIS A 336 -6.58 -11.54 -25.19
CA HIS A 336 -7.96 -11.87 -25.53
C HIS A 336 -8.89 -11.21 -24.53
N THR A 337 -9.93 -10.55 -25.02
CA THR A 337 -10.93 -9.87 -24.20
C THR A 337 -12.34 -10.12 -24.76
N PRO A 338 -13.41 -9.82 -24.00
CA PRO A 338 -14.77 -9.86 -24.54
C PRO A 338 -15.00 -8.87 -25.69
N LEU A 339 -14.10 -7.91 -25.89
CA LEU A 339 -14.16 -6.88 -26.93
C LEU A 339 -13.29 -7.20 -28.15
N GLY A 340 -12.58 -8.34 -28.15
CA GLY A 340 -11.69 -8.76 -29.21
C GLY A 340 -10.28 -9.09 -28.72
N ASP A 341 -9.43 -9.43 -29.70
CA ASP A 341 -8.04 -9.82 -29.50
C ASP A 341 -7.09 -8.68 -29.88
N PHE A 342 -6.07 -8.45 -29.06
CA PHE A 342 -5.14 -7.34 -29.21
C PHE A 342 -3.70 -7.78 -28.89
N GLU A 343 -2.73 -7.38 -29.72
CA GLU A 343 -1.32 -7.53 -29.37
C GLU A 343 -0.85 -6.36 -28.49
N GLY A 344 -0.16 -6.68 -27.41
CA GLY A 344 0.34 -5.74 -26.41
C GLY A 344 1.84 -5.86 -26.17
N GLU A 345 2.43 -4.76 -25.71
CA GLU A 345 3.80 -4.72 -25.22
C GLU A 345 3.79 -4.18 -23.80
N LEU A 346 4.52 -4.84 -22.90
CA LEU A 346 4.68 -4.46 -21.51
C LEU A 346 6.17 -4.26 -21.24
N PRO A 347 6.63 -3.02 -20.96
CA PRO A 347 8.04 -2.73 -20.65
C PRO A 347 8.44 -3.15 -19.22
N LEU A 348 7.87 -4.26 -18.73
CA LEU A 348 8.20 -4.87 -17.45
C LEU A 348 8.51 -6.34 -17.68
N ILE A 349 9.44 -6.85 -16.91
CA ILE A 349 9.85 -8.25 -16.96
C ILE A 349 9.08 -9.10 -15.96
N GLY A 350 8.94 -10.39 -16.27
CA GLY A 350 8.30 -11.37 -15.40
C GLY A 350 6.79 -11.49 -15.60
N LYS A 351 6.32 -12.73 -15.66
CA LYS A 351 4.92 -13.09 -15.89
C LYS A 351 3.94 -12.48 -14.88
N HIS A 352 4.36 -12.30 -13.63
CA HIS A 352 3.54 -11.67 -12.60
C HIS A 352 3.13 -10.24 -12.97
N ASN A 353 3.97 -9.52 -13.73
CA ASN A 353 3.62 -8.18 -14.22
C ASN A 353 2.59 -8.21 -15.35
N LEU A 354 2.47 -9.30 -16.13
CA LEU A 354 1.35 -9.47 -17.06
C LEU A 354 0.03 -9.64 -16.31
N TYR A 355 -0.02 -10.41 -15.22
CA TYR A 355 -1.23 -10.49 -14.39
C TYR A 355 -1.63 -9.10 -13.85
N ASN A 356 -0.66 -8.32 -13.37
CA ASN A 356 -0.93 -6.97 -12.88
C ASN A 356 -1.42 -6.04 -14.00
N ALA A 357 -0.77 -6.06 -15.17
CA ALA A 357 -1.14 -5.25 -16.33
C ALA A 357 -2.52 -5.61 -16.87
N VAL A 358 -2.80 -6.90 -17.07
CA VAL A 358 -4.10 -7.38 -17.54
C VAL A 358 -5.20 -7.11 -16.52
N GLY A 359 -4.91 -7.25 -15.22
CA GLY A 359 -5.83 -6.85 -14.15
C GLY A 359 -6.15 -5.35 -14.17
N ALA A 360 -5.15 -4.50 -14.37
CA ALA A 360 -5.36 -3.06 -14.52
C ALA A 360 -6.14 -2.71 -15.80
N ILE A 361 -5.84 -3.35 -16.93
CA ILE A 361 -6.57 -3.18 -18.20
C ILE A 361 -8.04 -3.57 -18.05
N ALA A 362 -8.33 -4.73 -17.46
CA ALA A 362 -9.70 -5.18 -17.21
C ALA A 362 -10.45 -4.20 -16.29
N ALA A 363 -9.78 -3.68 -15.25
CA ALA A 363 -10.36 -2.70 -14.35
C ALA A 363 -10.68 -1.37 -15.05
N VAL A 364 -9.78 -0.80 -15.84
CA VAL A 364 -10.08 0.45 -16.58
C VAL A 364 -11.07 0.21 -17.73
N THR A 365 -11.14 -1.00 -18.28
CA THR A 365 -12.17 -1.39 -19.25
C THR A 365 -13.56 -1.37 -18.61
N ALA A 366 -13.70 -1.85 -17.37
CA ALA A 366 -14.94 -1.70 -16.60
C ALA A 366 -15.32 -0.24 -16.33
N ALA A 367 -14.35 0.68 -16.32
CA ALA A 367 -14.57 2.13 -16.25
C ALA A 367 -14.80 2.81 -17.61
N GLY A 368 -14.78 2.05 -18.72
CA GLY A 368 -15.04 2.54 -20.07
C GLY A 368 -13.79 2.89 -20.91
N LEU A 369 -12.57 2.62 -20.43
CA LEU A 369 -11.35 2.77 -21.24
C LEU A 369 -11.10 1.50 -22.04
N SER A 370 -11.12 1.59 -23.37
CA SER A 370 -11.00 0.42 -24.23
C SER A 370 -9.61 -0.27 -24.14
N PRO A 371 -9.53 -1.59 -24.42
CA PRO A 371 -8.27 -2.33 -24.41
C PRO A 371 -7.21 -1.75 -25.36
N ASP A 372 -7.59 -1.31 -26.56
CA ASP A 372 -6.67 -0.71 -27.54
C ASP A 372 -5.99 0.56 -26.99
N ARG A 373 -6.76 1.45 -26.33
CA ARG A 373 -6.21 2.65 -25.70
C ARG A 373 -5.36 2.32 -24.49
N SER A 374 -5.74 1.30 -23.74
CA SER A 374 -4.97 0.83 -22.59
C SER A 374 -3.61 0.26 -23.02
N LEU A 375 -3.59 -0.51 -24.11
CA LEU A 375 -2.34 -1.06 -24.67
C LEU A 375 -1.45 0.04 -25.27
N LEU A 376 -2.03 1.05 -25.93
CA LEU A 376 -1.27 2.21 -26.40
C LEU A 376 -0.59 2.96 -25.24
N ALA A 377 -1.29 3.12 -24.11
CA ALA A 377 -0.71 3.70 -22.90
C ALA A 377 0.39 2.82 -22.33
N LEU A 378 0.15 1.51 -22.22
CA LEU A 378 1.02 0.54 -21.56
C LEU A 378 2.43 0.50 -22.15
N LYS A 379 2.59 0.69 -23.46
CA LYS A 379 3.89 0.72 -24.15
C LYS A 379 4.88 1.70 -23.52
N ASN A 380 4.39 2.80 -22.96
CA ASN A 380 5.20 3.86 -22.36
C ASN A 380 5.18 3.85 -20.82
N PHE A 381 4.77 2.74 -20.20
CA PHE A 381 4.78 2.63 -18.74
C PHE A 381 6.23 2.65 -18.23
N GLY A 382 6.59 3.67 -17.46
CA GLY A 382 7.96 3.85 -16.94
C GLY A 382 8.39 2.86 -15.85
N GLY A 383 7.49 1.96 -15.45
CA GLY A 383 7.69 1.03 -14.35
C GLY A 383 7.34 1.62 -12.99
N ILE A 384 7.48 0.79 -11.97
CA ILE A 384 7.19 1.17 -10.59
C ILE A 384 8.51 1.63 -9.95
N PRO A 385 8.54 2.82 -9.31
CA PRO A 385 9.75 3.31 -8.66
C PRO A 385 10.37 2.26 -7.73
N GLY A 386 11.65 1.95 -7.95
CA GLY A 386 12.40 1.00 -7.15
C GLY A 386 11.96 -0.47 -7.24
N ARG A 387 11.21 -0.89 -8.26
CA ARG A 387 10.82 -2.30 -8.48
C ARG A 387 11.18 -2.72 -9.89
N LEU A 388 12.34 -3.38 -10.03
CA LEU A 388 12.98 -3.67 -11.31
C LEU A 388 12.90 -2.49 -12.27
N GLN A 389 13.12 -1.29 -11.73
CA GLN A 389 12.99 -0.03 -12.44
C GLN A 389 14.12 0.06 -13.44
N ARG A 390 13.80 0.04 -14.73
CA ARG A 390 14.78 0.14 -15.80
C ARG A 390 15.31 1.57 -15.89
N VAL A 391 16.63 1.72 -15.85
CA VAL A 391 17.30 2.98 -16.17
C VAL A 391 17.67 2.93 -17.66
N PRO A 392 17.20 3.88 -18.49
CA PRO A 392 17.48 3.86 -19.92
C PRO A 392 18.99 3.90 -20.23
N ASP A 393 19.43 3.00 -21.09
CA ASP A 393 20.82 2.91 -21.57
C ASP A 393 20.86 2.95 -23.12
N ARG A 394 21.96 3.49 -23.67
CA ARG A 394 22.20 3.58 -25.12
C ARG A 394 23.13 2.49 -25.65
N LEU A 395 23.82 1.75 -24.77
CA LEU A 395 24.79 0.72 -25.12
C LEU A 395 24.21 -0.70 -25.04
N ASP A 396 22.89 -0.82 -25.13
CA ASP A 396 22.17 -2.10 -25.10
C ASP A 396 22.44 -2.94 -23.84
N ARG A 397 22.68 -2.29 -22.69
CA ARG A 397 22.73 -2.94 -21.37
C ARG A 397 21.40 -2.80 -20.66
N TYR A 398 21.12 -3.73 -19.76
CA TYR A 398 19.90 -3.72 -18.96
C TYR A 398 20.22 -3.32 -17.52
N ILE A 399 20.01 -2.04 -17.18
CA ILE A 399 20.28 -1.51 -15.85
C ILE A 399 18.97 -1.43 -15.06
N PHE A 400 18.89 -2.16 -13.94
CA PHE A 400 17.72 -2.21 -13.07
C PHE A 400 18.04 -1.74 -11.66
N VAL A 401 17.12 -0.97 -11.08
CA VAL A 401 17.12 -0.61 -9.65
C VAL A 401 15.96 -1.30 -8.94
N ASP A 402 16.24 -2.00 -7.84
CA ASP A 402 15.23 -2.77 -7.09
C ASP A 402 15.36 -2.64 -5.56
N TYR A 403 14.22 -2.65 -4.85
CA TYR A 403 14.12 -2.57 -3.39
C TYR A 403 14.39 -3.91 -2.66
N ALA A 404 14.88 -4.94 -3.35
CA ALA A 404 15.22 -6.24 -2.78
C ALA A 404 16.33 -6.14 -1.71
N HIS A 405 15.92 -5.91 -0.46
CA HIS A 405 16.79 -5.75 0.71
C HIS A 405 16.67 -6.90 1.72
N THR A 406 16.03 -8.00 1.33
CA THR A 406 15.90 -9.25 2.09
C THR A 406 16.39 -10.43 1.25
N PRO A 407 16.77 -11.57 1.87
CA PRO A 407 17.23 -12.76 1.14
C PRO A 407 16.20 -13.25 0.11
N ASP A 408 14.95 -13.41 0.54
CA ASP A 408 13.85 -13.86 -0.32
C ASP A 408 13.59 -12.91 -1.50
N ALA A 409 13.53 -11.59 -1.24
CA ALA A 409 13.31 -10.62 -2.31
C ALA A 409 14.45 -10.62 -3.34
N LEU A 410 15.71 -10.71 -2.88
CA LEU A 410 16.87 -10.77 -3.76
C LEU A 410 16.90 -12.05 -4.59
N GLU A 411 16.58 -13.19 -3.97
CA GLU A 411 16.47 -14.47 -4.66
C GLU A 411 15.39 -14.45 -5.74
N ASN A 412 14.20 -13.92 -5.43
CA ASN A 412 13.09 -13.85 -6.38
C ASN A 412 13.41 -12.98 -7.60
N VAL A 413 14.05 -11.82 -7.39
CA VAL A 413 14.46 -10.93 -8.48
C VAL A 413 15.54 -11.60 -9.35
N LEU A 414 16.58 -12.17 -8.73
CA LEU A 414 17.65 -12.83 -9.48
C LEU A 414 17.16 -14.08 -10.22
N ARG A 415 16.24 -14.86 -9.65
CA ARG A 415 15.60 -16.00 -10.33
C ARG A 415 14.84 -15.53 -11.56
N THR A 416 14.06 -14.46 -11.47
CA THR A 416 13.34 -13.88 -12.61
C THR A 416 14.31 -13.49 -13.74
N LEU A 417 15.42 -12.83 -13.42
CA LEU A 417 16.45 -12.47 -14.40
C LEU A 417 17.11 -13.70 -15.04
N ASN A 418 17.39 -14.74 -14.24
CA ASN A 418 17.96 -15.99 -14.73
C ASN A 418 16.99 -16.77 -15.64
N GLU A 419 15.69 -16.77 -15.35
CA GLU A 419 14.68 -17.39 -16.19
C GLU A 419 14.59 -16.73 -17.56
N ILE A 420 14.63 -15.40 -17.61
CA ILE A 420 14.69 -14.63 -18.87
C ILE A 420 15.96 -15.00 -19.64
N ARG A 421 17.12 -14.96 -18.98
CA ARG A 421 18.40 -15.38 -19.57
C ARG A 421 18.33 -16.76 -20.19
N ALA A 422 17.80 -17.74 -19.46
CA ALA A 422 17.68 -19.11 -19.93
C ALA A 422 16.70 -19.25 -21.11
N SER A 423 15.61 -18.46 -21.13
CA SER A 423 14.66 -18.41 -22.25
C SER A 423 15.33 -17.89 -23.52
N LEU A 424 16.09 -16.80 -23.42
CA LEU A 424 16.82 -16.20 -24.54
C LEU A 424 17.86 -17.16 -25.14
N GLN A 425 18.56 -17.91 -24.30
CA GLN A 425 19.54 -18.92 -24.74
C GLN A 425 18.91 -20.09 -25.51
N LYS A 426 17.65 -20.45 -25.20
CA LYS A 426 16.91 -21.51 -25.92
C LYS A 426 16.36 -21.03 -27.26
N GLY A 427 15.97 -19.76 -27.36
CA GLY A 427 15.39 -19.16 -28.57
C GLY A 427 16.42 -18.68 -29.59
N ALA A 428 17.55 -18.14 -29.14
CA ALA A 428 18.68 -17.77 -29.99
C ALA A 428 19.52 -19.02 -30.24
N GLY A 429 19.19 -19.80 -31.27
CA GLY A 429 19.86 -21.07 -31.58
C GLY A 429 21.39 -20.94 -31.54
N ALA A 430 22.02 -21.43 -30.47
CA ALA A 430 23.46 -21.65 -30.25
C ALA A 430 24.48 -20.57 -30.74
N SER A 431 24.07 -19.33 -31.06
CA SER A 431 24.88 -18.40 -31.87
C SER A 431 25.33 -17.12 -31.17
N SER A 432 25.07 -16.93 -29.88
CA SER A 432 25.75 -15.88 -29.12
C SER A 432 27.06 -16.41 -28.55
N GLU A 433 28.20 -15.89 -29.03
CA GLU A 433 29.53 -16.19 -28.46
C GLU A 433 29.64 -15.81 -26.97
N HIS A 434 28.75 -14.92 -26.49
CA HIS A 434 28.70 -14.46 -25.10
C HIS A 434 27.26 -14.46 -24.55
N PRO A 435 26.90 -15.35 -23.62
CA PRO A 435 25.62 -15.26 -22.92
C PRO A 435 25.58 -14.00 -22.03
N PRO A 436 24.41 -13.37 -21.86
CA PRO A 436 24.30 -12.17 -21.03
C PRO A 436 24.65 -12.49 -19.58
N ARG A 437 25.54 -11.69 -19.00
CA ARG A 437 25.93 -11.80 -17.59
C ARG A 437 24.92 -11.06 -16.71
N ILE A 438 24.75 -11.53 -15.48
CA ILE A 438 24.01 -10.84 -14.42
C ILE A 438 25.03 -10.34 -13.40
N LEU A 439 25.20 -9.02 -13.34
CA LEU A 439 26.06 -8.33 -12.39
C LEU A 439 25.17 -7.74 -11.29
N THR A 440 25.46 -8.02 -10.03
CA THR A 440 24.59 -7.60 -8.91
C THR A 440 25.34 -6.75 -7.91
N LEU A 441 24.85 -5.54 -7.65
CA LEU A 441 25.31 -4.67 -6.58
C LEU A 441 24.27 -4.65 -5.46
N PHE A 442 24.69 -4.87 -4.22
CA PHE A 442 23.80 -4.76 -3.06
C PHE A 442 24.56 -4.34 -1.79
N GLY A 443 23.79 -3.88 -0.80
CA GLY A 443 24.26 -3.61 0.55
C GLY A 443 23.23 -4.07 1.58
N CYS A 444 23.55 -3.90 2.87
CA CYS A 444 22.61 -4.17 3.96
C CYS A 444 22.52 -2.96 4.88
N GLY A 445 21.31 -2.66 5.37
CA GLY A 445 21.12 -1.61 6.36
C GLY A 445 21.68 -1.98 7.74
N GLY A 446 22.21 -0.99 8.45
CA GLY A 446 22.54 -1.07 9.87
C GLY A 446 21.32 -0.91 10.77
N ASP A 447 21.46 -1.26 12.05
CA ASP A 447 20.42 -1.32 13.08
C ASP A 447 19.20 -2.14 12.64
N ARG A 448 19.49 -3.24 11.95
CA ARG A 448 18.52 -4.20 11.39
C ARG A 448 19.03 -5.62 11.60
N ASP A 449 18.21 -6.59 11.21
CA ASP A 449 18.57 -8.02 11.28
C ASP A 449 19.92 -8.28 10.61
N LYS A 450 20.89 -8.76 11.40
CA LYS A 450 22.23 -9.12 10.94
C LYS A 450 22.26 -10.50 10.27
N GLY A 451 21.34 -11.40 10.63
CA GLY A 451 21.28 -12.76 10.10
C GLY A 451 21.08 -12.82 8.59
N LYS A 452 20.41 -11.81 8.02
CA LYS A 452 20.20 -11.71 6.57
C LYS A 452 21.47 -11.39 5.76
N ARG A 453 22.47 -10.74 6.37
CA ARG A 453 23.68 -10.22 5.68
C ARG A 453 24.43 -11.33 4.94
N PRO A 454 24.84 -12.43 5.59
CA PRO A 454 25.51 -13.53 4.90
C PRO A 454 24.57 -14.28 3.94
N GLN A 455 23.28 -14.40 4.27
CA GLN A 455 22.31 -15.10 3.41
C GLN A 455 22.12 -14.41 2.06
N MET A 456 21.98 -13.07 2.05
CA MET A 456 21.89 -12.30 0.82
C MET A 456 23.14 -12.47 -0.05
N ALA A 457 24.32 -12.53 0.57
CA ALA A 457 25.58 -12.76 -0.14
C ALA A 457 25.65 -14.14 -0.81
N GLN A 458 25.22 -15.20 -0.11
CA GLN A 458 25.13 -16.55 -0.68
C GLN A 458 24.21 -16.60 -1.89
N ILE A 459 23.06 -15.92 -1.82
CA ILE A 459 22.08 -15.86 -2.89
C ILE A 459 22.65 -15.11 -4.10
N ALA A 460 23.24 -13.94 -3.87
CA ALA A 460 23.86 -13.13 -4.93
C ALA A 460 24.97 -13.91 -5.64
N ALA A 461 25.86 -14.55 -4.87
CA ALA A 461 26.96 -15.38 -5.37
C ALA A 461 26.49 -16.56 -6.23
N ARG A 462 25.36 -17.18 -5.87
CA ARG A 462 24.81 -18.34 -6.58
C ARG A 462 24.09 -17.96 -7.87
N LEU A 463 23.45 -16.77 -7.91
CA LEU A 463 22.53 -16.38 -8.98
C LEU A 463 23.05 -15.26 -9.89
N SER A 464 24.23 -14.72 -9.60
CA SER A 464 24.90 -13.68 -10.40
C SER A 464 26.25 -14.19 -10.90
N ASP A 465 26.74 -13.64 -12.01
CA ASP A 465 28.07 -13.95 -12.53
C ASP A 465 29.15 -13.16 -11.80
N GLU A 466 28.83 -11.93 -11.39
CA GLU A 466 29.72 -11.04 -10.62
C GLU A 466 28.91 -10.25 -9.58
N ILE A 467 29.53 -9.94 -8.43
CA ILE A 467 28.88 -9.27 -7.32
C ILE A 467 29.69 -8.08 -6.79
N TRP A 468 28.98 -7.00 -6.48
CA TRP A 468 29.49 -5.81 -5.78
C TRP A 468 28.80 -5.69 -4.44
N ILE A 469 29.58 -5.67 -3.36
CA ILE A 469 29.07 -5.37 -2.01
C ILE A 469 29.44 -3.93 -1.63
N THR A 470 28.46 -3.20 -1.11
CA THR A 470 28.58 -1.77 -0.81
C THR A 470 27.81 -1.37 0.45
N SER A 471 28.01 -0.14 0.91
CA SER A 471 27.13 0.49 1.89
C SER A 471 25.71 0.70 1.33
N ASP A 472 24.71 0.51 2.21
CA ASP A 472 23.30 0.87 2.00
C ASP A 472 22.96 2.05 2.94
N ASN A 473 22.07 1.88 3.91
CA ASN A 473 21.84 2.79 5.03
C ASN A 473 22.56 2.25 6.29
N PRO A 474 23.81 2.64 6.56
CA PRO A 474 24.56 2.12 7.72
C PRO A 474 23.98 2.55 9.08
N ARG A 475 23.19 3.65 9.13
CA ARG A 475 22.59 4.17 10.37
C ARG A 475 23.65 4.36 11.46
N GLY A 476 23.46 3.77 12.64
CA GLY A 476 24.42 3.82 13.74
C GLY A 476 25.56 2.80 13.66
N GLU A 477 25.53 1.85 12.73
CA GLU A 477 26.57 0.81 12.61
C GLU A 477 27.74 1.27 11.71
N ASP A 478 28.94 0.72 11.96
CA ASP A 478 30.11 0.88 11.10
C ASP A 478 29.85 0.23 9.72
N PRO A 479 29.86 0.99 8.61
CA PRO A 479 29.69 0.45 7.26
C PRO A 479 30.70 -0.66 6.92
N ALA A 480 31.94 -0.54 7.41
CA ALA A 480 32.98 -1.54 7.15
C ALA A 480 32.68 -2.85 7.90
N GLN A 481 32.06 -2.78 9.08
CA GLN A 481 31.59 -3.96 9.80
C GLN A 481 30.47 -4.67 9.04
N ILE A 482 29.46 -3.94 8.57
CA ILE A 482 28.37 -4.52 7.78
C ILE A 482 28.93 -5.23 6.55
N LEU A 483 29.87 -4.59 5.84
CA LEU A 483 30.48 -5.16 4.64
C LEU A 483 31.26 -6.46 4.93
N ARG A 484 32.01 -6.52 6.05
CA ARG A 484 32.66 -7.77 6.52
C ARG A 484 31.66 -8.89 6.79
N GLU A 485 30.52 -8.56 7.40
CA GLU A 485 29.47 -9.54 7.71
C GLU A 485 28.76 -10.06 6.44
N ILE A 486 28.57 -9.21 5.42
CA ILE A 486 28.11 -9.64 4.09
C ILE A 486 29.17 -10.54 3.45
N ARG A 487 30.44 -10.11 3.45
CA ARG A 487 31.56 -10.82 2.83
C ARG A 487 31.73 -12.24 3.37
N ALA A 488 31.51 -12.44 4.67
CA ALA A 488 31.57 -13.75 5.33
C ALA A 488 30.53 -14.76 4.78
N GLY A 489 29.46 -14.30 4.12
CA GLY A 489 28.49 -15.16 3.46
C GLY A 489 28.87 -15.56 2.03
N ILE A 490 29.86 -14.93 1.41
CA ILE A 490 30.23 -15.24 0.03
C ILE A 490 31.00 -16.57 0.01
N PRO A 491 30.52 -17.61 -0.71
CA PRO A 491 31.24 -18.88 -0.85
C PRO A 491 32.55 -18.69 -1.63
N GLU A 492 33.34 -19.76 -1.80
CA GLU A 492 34.54 -19.69 -2.66
C GLU A 492 34.15 -19.31 -4.09
N MET A 493 34.53 -18.09 -4.48
CA MET A 493 34.35 -17.52 -5.80
C MET A 493 35.69 -16.95 -6.28
N PRO A 494 35.95 -16.95 -7.60
CA PRO A 494 37.09 -16.24 -8.16
C PRO A 494 37.15 -14.78 -7.68
N ALA A 495 38.33 -14.33 -7.26
CA ALA A 495 38.50 -13.01 -6.65
C ALA A 495 38.15 -11.84 -7.60
N ASP A 496 38.24 -12.07 -8.91
CA ASP A 496 37.85 -11.12 -9.96
C ASP A 496 36.33 -10.98 -10.15
N ARG A 497 35.52 -11.82 -9.48
CA ARG A 497 34.05 -11.77 -9.52
C ARG A 497 33.41 -11.15 -8.28
N VAL A 498 34.21 -10.76 -7.29
CA VAL A 498 33.73 -10.18 -6.03
C VAL A 498 34.42 -8.84 -5.82
N HIS A 499 33.62 -7.78 -5.80
CA HIS A 499 34.09 -6.40 -5.71
C HIS A 499 33.52 -5.73 -4.46
N GLU A 500 34.31 -4.89 -3.81
CA GLU A 500 33.97 -4.25 -2.54
C GLU A 500 34.24 -2.75 -2.63
N ASP A 501 33.23 -1.92 -2.39
CA ASP A 501 33.40 -0.47 -2.30
C ASP A 501 32.37 0.11 -1.33
N LEU A 502 32.82 0.82 -0.29
CA LEU A 502 31.92 1.43 0.70
C LEU A 502 31.15 2.63 0.12
N ASP A 503 31.69 3.26 -0.92
CA ASP A 503 31.05 4.36 -1.62
C ASP A 503 30.09 3.80 -2.67
N ARG A 504 28.80 3.81 -2.33
CA ARG A 504 27.74 3.26 -3.18
C ARG A 504 27.68 3.93 -4.55
N ALA A 505 27.98 5.23 -4.65
CA ALA A 505 27.97 5.92 -5.94
C ALA A 505 29.12 5.44 -6.84
N LYS A 506 30.31 5.24 -6.27
CA LYS A 506 31.44 4.64 -6.99
C LYS A 506 31.18 3.20 -7.39
N ALA A 507 30.62 2.40 -6.49
CA ALA A 507 30.22 1.02 -6.75
C ALA A 507 29.25 0.94 -7.95
N ILE A 508 28.22 1.79 -7.98
CA ILE A 508 27.26 1.90 -9.11
C ILE A 508 27.99 2.28 -10.40
N GLY A 509 28.90 3.25 -10.34
CA GLY A 509 29.73 3.61 -11.49
C GLY A 509 30.58 2.45 -12.01
N HIS A 510 31.21 1.68 -11.11
CA HIS A 510 32.06 0.55 -11.46
C HIS A 510 31.29 -0.60 -12.09
N ILE A 511 30.18 -1.02 -11.50
CA ILE A 511 29.37 -2.14 -12.02
C ILE A 511 28.78 -1.81 -13.41
N ILE A 512 28.30 -0.59 -13.63
CA ILE A 512 27.76 -0.16 -14.94
C ILE A 512 28.86 -0.17 -16.01
N ARG A 513 30.09 0.28 -15.68
CA ARG A 513 31.23 0.26 -16.61
C ARG A 513 31.78 -1.13 -16.89
N ALA A 514 31.59 -2.09 -15.98
CA ALA A 514 32.00 -3.49 -16.16
C ALA A 514 31.06 -4.27 -17.08
N ALA A 515 29.81 -3.81 -17.25
CA ALA A 515 28.80 -4.42 -18.09
C ALA A 515 29.04 -4.17 -19.59
N ARG A 516 28.79 -5.20 -20.40
CA ARG A 516 28.88 -5.21 -21.87
C ARG A 516 27.47 -5.20 -22.49
N PRO A 517 27.32 -4.85 -23.78
CA PRO A 517 26.03 -4.98 -24.46
C PRO A 517 25.40 -6.37 -24.23
N GLY A 518 24.12 -6.40 -23.89
CA GLY A 518 23.36 -7.59 -23.51
C GLY A 518 23.40 -7.94 -22.01
N ASP A 519 24.40 -7.46 -21.25
CA ASP A 519 24.49 -7.74 -19.81
C ASP A 519 23.38 -7.06 -19.01
N VAL A 520 23.09 -7.67 -17.86
CA VAL A 520 22.15 -7.16 -16.86
C VAL A 520 22.92 -6.66 -15.65
N VAL A 521 22.63 -5.43 -15.23
CA VAL A 521 23.10 -4.85 -13.97
C VAL A 521 21.90 -4.69 -13.04
N LEU A 522 21.95 -5.35 -11.89
CA LEU A 522 20.96 -5.19 -10.82
C LEU A 522 21.57 -4.39 -9.67
N ILE A 523 21.00 -3.22 -9.40
CA ILE A 523 21.31 -2.37 -8.24
C ILE A 523 20.20 -2.60 -7.20
N ALA A 524 20.48 -3.43 -6.20
CA ALA A 524 19.51 -3.86 -5.20
C ALA A 524 19.72 -3.17 -3.84
N GLY A 525 18.64 -3.13 -3.04
CA GLY A 525 18.64 -2.64 -1.66
C GLY A 525 17.73 -1.43 -1.48
N LYS A 526 18.14 -0.27 -2.01
CA LYS A 526 17.47 1.02 -1.76
C LYS A 526 16.22 1.24 -2.61
N GLY A 527 16.16 0.70 -3.82
CA GLY A 527 15.00 0.82 -4.69
C GLY A 527 14.59 2.27 -4.96
N HIS A 528 13.49 2.71 -4.35
CA HIS A 528 12.91 4.05 -4.52
C HIS A 528 13.41 5.07 -3.50
N GLU A 529 14.19 4.65 -2.49
CA GLU A 529 14.73 5.57 -1.49
C GLU A 529 15.66 6.60 -2.15
N ASP A 530 15.45 7.87 -1.79
CA ASP A 530 16.16 9.05 -2.30
C ASP A 530 17.14 9.64 -1.27
N TYR A 531 17.44 8.90 -0.22
CA TYR A 531 18.40 9.28 0.82
C TYR A 531 19.30 8.11 1.24
N GLN A 532 20.46 8.42 1.81
CA GLN A 532 21.32 7.50 2.55
C GLN A 532 21.41 7.95 4.02
N GLU A 533 21.07 7.05 4.94
CA GLU A 533 21.09 7.35 6.39
C GLU A 533 22.42 6.95 7.03
N ILE A 534 23.16 7.95 7.55
CA ILE A 534 24.47 7.78 8.19
C ILE A 534 24.44 8.52 9.52
N GLN A 535 24.62 7.81 10.64
CA GLN A 535 24.61 8.38 12.00
C GLN A 535 23.39 9.27 12.29
N GLY A 536 22.21 8.86 11.82
CA GLY A 536 20.94 9.58 12.01
C GLY A 536 20.71 10.73 11.03
N GLU A 537 21.67 11.06 10.16
CA GLU A 537 21.53 12.07 9.10
C GLU A 537 21.07 11.40 7.80
N LYS A 538 19.95 11.86 7.22
CA LYS A 538 19.48 11.45 5.89
C LYS A 538 20.08 12.38 4.82
N ARG A 539 21.07 11.90 4.08
CA ARG A 539 21.73 12.64 3.00
C ARG A 539 21.09 12.31 1.65
N PRO A 540 20.84 13.28 0.74
CA PRO A 540 20.28 12.98 -0.58
C PRO A 540 21.11 11.95 -1.35
N PHE A 541 20.47 10.87 -1.80
CA PHE A 541 21.13 9.78 -2.52
C PHE A 541 20.08 8.92 -3.26
N SER A 542 20.16 8.85 -4.59
CA SER A 542 19.24 8.03 -5.40
C SER A 542 20.03 7.12 -6.34
N ASP A 543 19.81 5.81 -6.22
CA ASP A 543 20.40 4.79 -7.11
C ASP A 543 20.06 5.07 -8.58
N VAL A 544 18.80 5.45 -8.84
CA VAL A 544 18.30 5.76 -10.18
C VAL A 544 19.00 6.98 -10.76
N ALA A 545 19.11 8.07 -9.97
CA ALA A 545 19.74 9.30 -10.43
C ALA A 545 21.23 9.07 -10.72
N ILE A 546 21.94 8.38 -9.83
CA ILE A 546 23.37 8.08 -9.99
C ILE A 546 23.59 7.18 -11.20
N ALA A 547 22.79 6.11 -11.36
CA ALA A 547 22.88 5.25 -12.53
C ALA A 547 22.62 6.05 -13.83
N ALA A 548 21.58 6.89 -13.85
CA ALA A 548 21.27 7.73 -15.01
C ALA A 548 22.40 8.71 -15.35
N ASP A 549 23.06 9.28 -14.35
CA ASP A 549 24.19 10.19 -14.55
C ASP A 549 25.43 9.46 -15.09
N VAL A 550 25.71 8.25 -14.60
CA VAL A 550 26.79 7.40 -15.13
C VAL A 550 26.55 7.04 -16.60
N LEU A 551 25.29 6.91 -17.03
CA LEU A 551 24.92 6.55 -18.40
C LEU A 551 24.90 7.75 -19.38
N LYS A 552 24.99 8.99 -18.88
CA LYS A 552 25.08 10.20 -19.72
C LYS A 552 26.49 10.48 -20.23
N GLY A 553 27.51 10.12 -19.44
CA GLY A 553 28.93 10.22 -19.78
C GLY A 553 29.46 8.93 -20.40
#